data_AF-A0A4Q2D0G2-F1
#
_entry.id   AF-A0A4Q2D0G2-F1
#
_cell.length_a   1.000
_cell.length_b   1.000
_cell.length_c   1.000
_cell.angle_alpha   90.00
_cell.angle_beta   90.00
_cell.angle_gamma   90.00
#
_symmetry.space_group_name_H-M   'P 1'
#
loop_
_entity.id
_entity.type
_entity.pdbx_description
1 polymer ?
#
loop_
_entity_poly.entity_id
_entity_poly.type
_entity_poly.pdbx_seq_one_letter_code
_entity_poly.pdbx_strand_id
1 'polypeptide(L)'
;MDHIGDREGPQHLLCMTGAAGSGKSALQQTIAEGCAKSDILGSAYFFSREDPTRNTISTVVPTIAYQLGLHNPDLKQAIGTVVDQDPVIFKKSLQTQMDSLLAHPMKQLREWDLANFPHVILIDGLDECKGEDRQQELLTAIRKSLLSEDLPFRVLISSRPEWAIRTALEPGGHLHAVAYHIQLSDKYDASSDMRQYLWRRFEQLSLRTGNPHWFTESDIETLAEAGSGQFAYV
;
A
#
# COMPACT_ATOMS: atom_id res chain seq x y z
N MET A 1 -12.49 8.80 0.82
CA MET A 1 -12.48 7.32 0.83
C MET A 1 -13.21 6.75 -0.40
N ASP A 2 -14.05 7.54 -1.05
CA ASP A 2 -14.97 7.11 -2.11
C ASP A 2 -14.29 6.44 -3.32
N HIS A 3 -13.08 6.85 -3.72
CA HIS A 3 -12.38 6.24 -4.87
C HIS A 3 -11.81 4.83 -4.63
N ILE A 4 -11.56 4.44 -3.37
CA ILE A 4 -10.92 3.14 -3.04
C ILE A 4 -11.98 2.05 -2.92
N GLY A 5 -13.17 2.40 -2.40
CA GLY A 5 -14.30 1.46 -2.31
C GLY A 5 -15.07 1.26 -3.62
N ASP A 6 -14.79 2.07 -4.65
CA ASP A 6 -15.64 2.22 -5.84
C ASP A 6 -15.84 0.93 -6.65
N ARG A 7 -14.95 -0.06 -6.75
CA ARG A 7 -15.04 -1.19 -7.71
C ARG A 7 -15.22 -0.83 -9.20
N GLU A 8 -16.17 0.00 -9.61
CA GLU A 8 -16.45 0.37 -11.01
C GLU A 8 -15.63 1.58 -11.51
N GLY A 9 -15.05 2.37 -10.62
CA GLY A 9 -14.21 3.51 -10.99
C GLY A 9 -13.02 3.11 -11.89
N PRO A 10 -12.66 3.91 -12.91
CA PRO A 10 -11.78 3.50 -14.01
C PRO A 10 -10.31 3.31 -13.63
N GLN A 11 -9.90 3.73 -12.43
CA GLN A 11 -8.52 3.65 -11.95
C GLN A 11 -8.36 2.52 -10.94
N HIS A 12 -7.74 1.44 -11.40
CA HIS A 12 -7.44 0.24 -10.60
C HIS A 12 -6.08 0.33 -9.86
N LEU A 13 -5.29 1.37 -10.14
CA LEU A 13 -4.00 1.61 -9.50
C LEU A 13 -3.97 3.03 -8.94
N LEU A 14 -3.60 3.17 -7.67
CA LEU A 14 -3.25 4.44 -7.05
C LEU A 14 -1.82 4.36 -6.55
N CYS A 15 -1.01 5.34 -6.93
CA CYS A 15 0.38 5.46 -6.50
C CYS A 15 0.55 6.73 -5.67
N MET A 16 1.07 6.60 -4.46
CA MET A 16 1.36 7.70 -3.55
C MET A 16 2.87 7.86 -3.40
N THR A 17 3.41 8.99 -3.85
CA THR A 17 4.85 9.27 -3.76
C THR A 17 5.16 10.47 -2.88
N GLY A 18 6.29 10.47 -2.19
CA GLY A 18 6.76 11.61 -1.39
C GLY A 18 8.04 11.27 -0.62
N ALA A 19 8.72 12.28 -0.05
CA ALA A 19 9.93 12.07 0.74
C ALA A 19 9.73 11.22 2.01
N ALA A 20 10.83 10.84 2.66
CA ALA A 20 10.80 10.21 3.98
C ALA A 20 10.03 11.11 4.96
N GLY A 21 9.21 10.51 5.83
CA GLY A 21 8.44 11.27 6.81
C GLY A 21 7.29 12.12 6.26
N SER A 22 6.96 12.01 4.97
CA SER A 22 5.82 12.71 4.36
C SER A 22 4.44 12.10 4.73
N GLY A 23 4.38 11.16 5.67
CA GLY A 23 3.12 10.54 6.11
C GLY A 23 2.53 9.42 5.23
N LYS A 24 3.24 8.96 4.18
CA LYS A 24 2.76 7.87 3.27
C LYS A 24 2.25 6.64 4.02
N SER A 25 3.09 6.05 4.88
CA SER A 25 2.75 4.84 5.64
C SER A 25 1.60 5.08 6.62
N ALA A 26 1.52 6.27 7.23
CA ALA A 26 0.40 6.64 8.11
C ALA A 26 -0.93 6.74 7.33
N LEU A 27 -0.89 7.30 6.12
CA LEU A 27 -2.05 7.33 5.22
C LEU A 27 -2.43 5.93 4.75
N GLN A 28 -1.47 5.11 4.32
CA GLN A 28 -1.73 3.72 3.93
C GLN A 28 -2.30 2.90 5.09
N GLN A 29 -1.79 3.05 6.31
CA GLN A 29 -2.33 2.38 7.49
C GLN A 29 -3.78 2.82 7.76
N THR A 30 -4.06 4.12 7.68
CA THR A 30 -5.43 4.64 7.86
C THR A 30 -6.37 4.06 6.80
N ILE A 31 -5.91 3.95 5.55
CA ILE A 31 -6.67 3.32 4.46
C ILE A 31 -6.88 1.83 4.75
N ALA A 32 -5.85 1.10 5.18
CA ALA A 32 -5.92 -0.31 5.53
C ALA A 32 -6.98 -0.57 6.60
N GLU A 33 -6.95 0.22 7.67
CA GLU A 33 -7.91 0.13 8.78
C GLU A 33 -9.34 0.45 8.33
N GLY A 34 -9.52 1.46 7.46
CA GLY A 34 -10.83 1.78 6.87
C GLY A 34 -11.36 0.67 5.96
N CYS A 35 -10.49 0.09 5.13
CA CYS A 35 -10.83 -1.02 4.24
C CYS A 35 -11.17 -2.29 5.04
N ALA A 36 -10.42 -2.58 6.10
CA ALA A 36 -10.70 -3.71 6.99
C ALA A 36 -12.05 -3.56 7.71
N LYS A 37 -12.38 -2.35 8.20
CA LYS A 37 -13.69 -2.05 8.81
C LYS A 37 -14.85 -2.21 7.83
N SER A 38 -14.59 -2.01 6.54
CA SER A 38 -15.59 -2.11 5.48
C SER A 38 -15.57 -3.48 4.79
N ASP A 39 -14.77 -4.43 5.28
CA ASP A 39 -14.59 -5.78 4.72
C ASP A 39 -14.19 -5.82 3.22
N ILE A 40 -13.46 -4.79 2.77
CA ILE A 40 -12.95 -4.71 1.38
C ILE A 40 -11.43 -4.90 1.29
N LEU A 41 -10.73 -5.00 2.42
CA LEU A 41 -9.30 -5.24 2.46
C LEU A 41 -9.00 -6.70 2.11
N GLY A 42 -8.42 -6.95 0.94
CA GLY A 42 -8.00 -8.29 0.53
C GLY A 42 -6.56 -8.61 0.94
N SER A 43 -5.66 -7.63 0.86
CA SER A 43 -4.27 -7.84 1.26
C SER A 43 -3.57 -6.53 1.62
N ALA A 44 -2.63 -6.62 2.56
CA ALA A 44 -1.69 -5.55 2.86
C ALA A 44 -0.28 -6.14 3.03
N TYR A 45 0.68 -5.53 2.32
CA TYR A 45 2.10 -5.87 2.38
C TYR A 45 2.90 -4.60 2.69
N PHE A 46 3.73 -4.67 3.73
CA PHE A 46 4.55 -3.55 4.18
C PHE A 46 6.02 -3.93 4.03
N PHE A 47 6.72 -3.28 3.10
CA PHE A 47 8.16 -3.41 3.01
C PHE A 47 8.81 -2.83 4.27
N SER A 48 9.97 -3.38 4.63
CA SER A 48 10.78 -2.85 5.73
C SER A 48 12.24 -3.09 5.43
N ARG A 49 13.01 -2.01 5.25
CA ARG A 49 14.44 -2.06 4.90
C ARG A 49 15.25 -2.87 5.91
N GLU A 50 14.88 -2.75 7.18
CA GLU A 50 15.53 -3.38 8.33
C GLU A 50 15.19 -4.87 8.46
N ASP A 51 14.13 -5.34 7.81
CA ASP A 51 13.66 -6.72 7.90
C ASP A 51 14.07 -7.52 6.64
N PRO A 52 15.02 -8.46 6.73
CA PRO A 52 15.45 -9.29 5.59
C PRO A 52 14.32 -10.09 4.92
N THR A 53 13.22 -10.34 5.63
CA THR A 53 12.06 -11.06 5.08
C THR A 53 11.10 -10.15 4.33
N ARG A 54 11.19 -8.83 4.55
CA ARG A 54 10.32 -7.80 3.96
C ARG A 54 11.06 -6.71 3.18
N ASN A 55 12.36 -6.84 2.91
CA ASN A 55 13.11 -5.96 2.02
C ASN A 55 13.38 -6.58 0.63
N THR A 56 12.56 -7.54 0.22
CA THR A 56 12.66 -8.27 -1.04
C THR A 56 11.29 -8.48 -1.68
N ILE A 57 11.25 -8.56 -3.01
CA ILE A 57 10.00 -8.84 -3.75
C ILE A 57 9.56 -10.31 -3.68
N SER A 58 10.46 -11.23 -3.30
CA SER A 58 10.17 -12.68 -3.35
C SER A 58 9.07 -13.12 -2.40
N THR A 59 8.78 -12.33 -1.36
CA THR A 59 7.74 -12.61 -0.36
C THR A 59 6.42 -11.88 -0.66
N VAL A 60 6.38 -10.97 -1.64
CA VAL A 60 5.20 -10.18 -1.99
C VAL A 60 4.06 -11.08 -2.48
N VAL A 61 4.29 -11.84 -3.55
CA VAL A 61 3.23 -12.69 -4.14
C VAL A 61 2.78 -13.79 -3.18
N PRO A 62 3.67 -14.54 -2.49
CA PRO A 62 3.25 -15.52 -1.49
C PRO A 62 2.37 -14.91 -0.39
N THR A 63 2.72 -13.72 0.10
CA THR A 63 1.96 -13.05 1.17
C THR A 63 0.59 -12.62 0.69
N ILE A 64 0.50 -12.01 -0.50
CA ILE A 64 -0.78 -11.59 -1.09
C ILE A 64 -1.65 -12.82 -1.34
N ALA A 65 -1.11 -13.88 -1.95
CA ALA A 65 -1.85 -15.11 -2.24
C ALA A 65 -2.40 -15.76 -0.97
N TYR A 66 -1.57 -15.83 0.08
CA TYR A 66 -2.00 -16.35 1.37
C TYR A 66 -3.14 -15.52 1.97
N GLN A 67 -2.98 -14.19 2.03
CA GLN A 67 -3.99 -13.29 2.61
C GLN A 67 -5.32 -13.36 1.86
N LEU A 68 -5.29 -13.29 0.52
CA LEU A 68 -6.51 -13.43 -0.30
C LEU A 68 -7.19 -14.80 -0.10
N GLY A 69 -6.41 -15.88 -0.02
CA GLY A 69 -6.93 -17.21 0.25
C GLY A 69 -7.62 -17.34 1.62
N LEU A 70 -7.31 -16.49 2.61
CA LEU A 70 -8.03 -16.50 3.89
C LEU A 70 -9.47 -16.01 3.76
N HIS A 71 -9.80 -15.23 2.72
CA HIS A 71 -11.13 -14.66 2.53
C HIS A 71 -12.09 -15.60 1.77
N ASN A 72 -11.59 -16.60 1.04
CA ASN A 72 -12.42 -17.52 0.27
C ASN A 72 -11.82 -18.94 0.24
N PRO A 73 -12.53 -19.96 0.76
CA PRO A 73 -12.05 -21.35 0.76
C PRO A 73 -11.77 -21.94 -0.62
N ASP A 74 -12.58 -21.61 -1.62
CA ASP A 74 -12.39 -22.09 -3.00
C ASP A 74 -11.13 -21.48 -3.61
N LEU A 75 -10.89 -20.18 -3.37
CA LEU A 75 -9.64 -19.52 -3.77
C LEU A 75 -8.43 -20.14 -3.06
N LYS A 76 -8.53 -20.39 -1.75
CA LYS A 76 -7.47 -21.08 -0.98
C LYS A 76 -7.13 -22.43 -1.59
N GLN A 77 -8.14 -23.21 -1.94
CA GLN A 77 -7.96 -24.53 -2.55
C GLN A 77 -7.35 -24.42 -3.95
N ALA A 78 -7.80 -23.47 -4.76
CA ALA A 78 -7.25 -23.22 -6.09
C ALA A 78 -5.75 -22.84 -6.02
N ILE A 79 -5.39 -21.93 -5.13
CA ILE A 79 -3.99 -21.55 -4.88
C ILE A 79 -3.16 -22.76 -4.40
N GLY A 80 -3.69 -23.54 -3.44
CA GLY A 80 -3.04 -24.75 -2.95
C GLY A 80 -2.77 -25.77 -4.06
N THR A 81 -3.75 -25.97 -4.94
CA THR A 81 -3.63 -26.87 -6.10
C THR A 81 -2.51 -26.44 -7.05
N VAL A 82 -2.35 -25.14 -7.30
CA VAL A 82 -1.24 -24.60 -8.11
C VAL A 82 0.11 -24.91 -7.47
N VAL A 83 0.24 -24.74 -6.15
CA VAL A 83 1.48 -25.03 -5.42
C VAL A 83 1.80 -26.53 -5.42
N ASP A 84 0.79 -27.39 -5.24
CA ASP A 84 0.95 -28.84 -5.26
C ASP A 84 1.40 -29.36 -6.64
N GLN A 85 0.88 -28.76 -7.72
CA GLN A 85 1.23 -29.13 -9.10
C GLN A 85 2.57 -28.54 -9.56
N ASP A 86 2.98 -27.39 -9.03
CA ASP A 86 4.23 -26.71 -9.36
C ASP A 86 5.01 -26.31 -8.09
N PRO A 87 5.71 -27.25 -7.43
CA PRO A 87 6.43 -26.98 -6.18
C PRO A 87 7.56 -25.94 -6.30
N VAL A 88 7.97 -25.59 -7.52
CA VAL A 88 9.00 -24.58 -7.80
C VAL A 88 8.42 -23.21 -8.20
N ILE A 89 7.10 -23.01 -8.10
CA ILE A 89 6.42 -21.77 -8.49
C ILE A 89 7.08 -20.52 -7.89
N PHE A 90 7.46 -20.57 -6.61
CA PHE A 90 8.11 -19.45 -5.90
C PHE A 90 9.53 -19.11 -6.36
N LYS A 91 10.12 -19.94 -7.24
CA LYS A 91 11.41 -19.68 -7.90
C LYS A 91 11.23 -19.15 -9.33
N LYS A 92 10.01 -19.13 -9.86
CA LYS A 92 9.71 -18.60 -11.19
C LYS A 92 9.69 -17.06 -11.17
N SER A 93 9.57 -16.45 -12.35
CA SER A 93 9.46 -15.00 -12.46
C SER A 93 8.30 -14.46 -11.64
N LEU A 94 8.41 -13.24 -11.16
CA LEU A 94 7.37 -12.61 -10.35
C LEU A 94 6.03 -12.53 -11.10
N GLN A 95 6.07 -12.26 -12.40
CA GLN A 95 4.88 -12.25 -13.25
C GLN A 95 4.21 -13.63 -13.29
N THR A 96 4.98 -14.72 -13.49
CA THR A 96 4.42 -16.08 -13.47
C THR A 96 3.80 -16.42 -12.12
N GLN A 97 4.40 -15.96 -11.02
CA GLN A 97 3.82 -16.14 -9.69
C GLN A 97 2.48 -15.38 -9.56
N MET A 98 2.43 -14.09 -9.92
CA MET A 98 1.19 -13.31 -9.87
C MET A 98 0.09 -13.90 -10.75
N ASP A 99 0.44 -14.29 -11.98
CA ASP A 99 -0.50 -14.91 -12.88
C ASP A 99 -1.04 -16.20 -12.28
N SER A 100 -0.17 -17.12 -11.86
CA SER A 100 -0.59 -18.47 -11.45
C SER A 100 -1.24 -18.52 -10.06
N LEU A 101 -0.83 -17.64 -9.14
CA LEU A 101 -1.28 -17.68 -7.74
C LEU A 101 -2.35 -16.62 -7.43
N LEU A 102 -2.50 -15.58 -8.25
CA LEU A 102 -3.46 -14.50 -8.02
C LEU A 102 -4.46 -14.40 -9.18
N ALA A 103 -4.00 -14.07 -10.38
CA ALA A 103 -4.89 -13.74 -11.49
C ALA A 103 -5.73 -14.94 -11.95
N HIS A 104 -5.11 -16.08 -12.26
CA HIS A 104 -5.84 -17.26 -12.76
C HIS A 104 -6.81 -17.84 -11.72
N PRO A 105 -6.41 -18.04 -10.45
CA PRO A 105 -7.35 -18.54 -9.43
C PRO A 105 -8.55 -17.62 -9.23
N MET A 106 -8.36 -16.29 -9.27
CA MET A 106 -9.46 -15.33 -9.16
C MET A 106 -10.46 -15.45 -10.31
N LYS A 107 -9.99 -15.63 -11.54
CA LYS A 107 -10.86 -15.78 -12.73
C LYS A 107 -11.70 -17.07 -12.71
N GLN A 108 -11.37 -18.01 -11.84
CA GLN A 108 -12.15 -19.25 -11.68
C GLN A 108 -13.27 -19.12 -10.65
N LEU A 109 -13.30 -18.03 -9.87
CA LEU A 109 -14.39 -17.76 -8.93
C LEU A 109 -15.67 -17.39 -9.69
N ARG A 110 -16.82 -17.71 -9.10
CA ARG A 110 -18.11 -17.31 -9.66
C ARG A 110 -18.25 -15.79 -9.59
N GLU A 111 -18.97 -15.19 -10.55
CA GLU A 111 -19.20 -13.74 -10.60
C GLU A 111 -19.75 -13.17 -9.28
N TRP A 112 -20.68 -13.89 -8.63
CA TRP A 112 -21.23 -13.48 -7.33
C TRP A 112 -20.17 -13.44 -6.22
N ASP A 113 -19.23 -14.39 -6.23
CA ASP A 113 -18.14 -14.43 -5.25
C ASP A 113 -17.19 -13.26 -5.50
N LEU A 114 -16.88 -12.96 -6.77
CA LEU A 114 -16.06 -11.80 -7.17
C LEU A 114 -16.69 -10.46 -6.77
N ALA A 115 -18.01 -10.31 -6.93
CA ALA A 115 -18.76 -9.09 -6.61
C ALA A 115 -18.70 -8.72 -5.11
N ASN A 116 -18.49 -9.70 -4.24
CA ASN A 116 -18.37 -9.49 -2.80
C ASN A 116 -16.94 -9.66 -2.26
N PHE A 117 -16.01 -10.12 -3.10
CA PHE A 117 -14.65 -10.45 -2.67
C PHE A 117 -13.86 -9.20 -2.21
N PRO A 118 -13.12 -9.26 -1.08
CA PRO A 118 -12.24 -8.17 -0.65
C PRO A 118 -11.14 -7.90 -1.68
N HIS A 119 -11.16 -6.71 -2.29
CA HIS A 119 -10.46 -6.45 -3.55
C HIS A 119 -9.34 -5.42 -3.44
N VAL A 120 -9.16 -4.78 -2.28
CA VAL A 120 -8.10 -3.79 -2.07
C VAL A 120 -6.79 -4.49 -1.69
N ILE A 121 -5.72 -4.19 -2.43
CA ILE A 121 -4.35 -4.64 -2.19
C ILE A 121 -3.48 -3.42 -1.89
N LEU A 122 -2.91 -3.37 -0.69
CA LEU A 122 -1.99 -2.32 -0.25
C LEU A 122 -0.54 -2.82 -0.29
N ILE A 123 0.35 -2.01 -0.85
CA ILE A 123 1.79 -2.23 -0.88
C ILE A 123 2.46 -0.95 -0.38
N ASP A 124 2.98 -0.98 0.85
CA ASP A 124 3.63 0.16 1.50
C ASP A 124 5.14 0.09 1.36
N GLY A 125 5.77 1.23 1.06
CA GLY A 125 7.23 1.39 1.15
C GLY A 125 8.02 0.64 0.07
N LEU A 126 7.55 0.63 -1.18
CA LEU A 126 8.26 -0.08 -2.27
C LEU A 126 9.75 0.33 -2.39
N ASP A 127 10.10 1.57 -2.06
CA ASP A 127 11.49 2.06 -2.00
C ASP A 127 12.37 1.33 -0.97
N GLU A 128 11.78 0.67 0.01
CA GLU A 128 12.50 -0.11 1.02
C GLU A 128 12.90 -1.52 0.51
N CYS A 129 12.45 -1.89 -0.70
CA CYS A 129 12.91 -3.07 -1.41
C CYS A 129 14.35 -2.89 -1.91
N LYS A 130 15.17 -3.94 -1.79
CA LYS A 130 16.52 -3.96 -2.34
C LYS A 130 16.52 -4.01 -3.87
N GLY A 131 16.91 -2.89 -4.48
CA GLY A 131 17.20 -2.77 -5.91
C GLY A 131 16.05 -2.19 -6.73
N GLU A 132 16.34 -1.13 -7.50
CA GLU A 132 15.37 -0.48 -8.39
C GLU A 132 14.94 -1.41 -9.54
N ASP A 133 15.79 -2.35 -9.96
CA ASP A 133 15.45 -3.41 -10.91
C ASP A 133 14.32 -4.30 -10.38
N ARG A 134 14.34 -4.62 -9.08
CA ARG A 134 13.30 -5.41 -8.40
C ARG A 134 12.01 -4.62 -8.22
N GLN A 135 12.11 -3.33 -7.91
CA GLN A 135 10.95 -2.44 -7.88
C GLN A 135 10.28 -2.39 -9.26
N GLN A 136 11.06 -2.22 -10.33
CA GLN A 136 10.56 -2.22 -11.71
C GLN A 136 9.93 -3.57 -12.10
N GLU A 137 10.54 -4.70 -11.70
CA GLU A 137 9.99 -6.05 -11.91
C GLU A 137 8.59 -6.17 -11.28
N LEU A 138 8.43 -5.70 -10.03
CA LEU A 138 7.15 -5.71 -9.32
C LEU A 138 6.10 -4.82 -9.98
N LEU A 139 6.44 -3.57 -10.33
CA LEU A 139 5.53 -2.65 -11.02
C LEU A 139 5.04 -3.24 -12.36
N THR A 140 5.95 -3.86 -13.11
CA THR A 140 5.63 -4.52 -14.39
C THR A 140 4.70 -5.71 -14.20
N ALA A 141 4.96 -6.55 -13.19
CA ALA A 141 4.13 -7.70 -12.88
C ALA A 141 2.71 -7.27 -12.46
N ILE A 142 2.59 -6.26 -11.57
CA ILE A 142 1.30 -5.71 -11.17
C ILE A 142 0.51 -5.22 -12.39
N ARG A 143 1.15 -4.45 -13.28
CA ARG A 143 0.50 -3.91 -14.49
C ARG A 143 -0.08 -5.01 -15.37
N LYS A 144 0.67 -6.09 -15.57
CA LYS A 144 0.31 -7.18 -16.48
C LYS A 144 -0.70 -8.14 -15.87
N SER A 145 -0.59 -8.41 -14.57
CA SER A 145 -1.30 -9.50 -13.92
C SER A 145 -2.50 -9.05 -13.10
N LEU A 146 -2.42 -7.90 -12.41
CA LEU A 146 -3.44 -7.49 -11.45
C LEU A 146 -4.35 -6.35 -11.95
N LEU A 147 -3.87 -5.53 -12.89
CA LEU A 147 -4.64 -4.41 -13.45
C LEU A 147 -5.43 -4.80 -14.71
N SER A 148 -5.93 -6.02 -14.76
CA SER A 148 -6.78 -6.52 -15.85
C SER A 148 -8.25 -6.20 -15.57
N GLU A 149 -9.03 -5.90 -16.61
CA GLU A 149 -10.45 -5.53 -16.48
C GLU A 149 -11.33 -6.66 -15.92
N ASP A 150 -10.87 -7.92 -16.02
CA ASP A 150 -11.57 -9.09 -15.50
C ASP A 150 -11.20 -9.44 -14.05
N LEU A 151 -10.40 -8.60 -13.39
CA LEU A 151 -10.05 -8.75 -11.98
C LEU A 151 -10.63 -7.61 -11.14
N PRO A 152 -11.13 -7.90 -9.93
CA PRO A 152 -11.75 -6.88 -9.09
C PRO A 152 -10.74 -5.95 -8.40
N PHE A 153 -9.43 -6.20 -8.58
CA PHE A 153 -8.41 -5.63 -7.70
C PHE A 153 -8.24 -4.12 -7.84
N ARG A 154 -8.05 -3.48 -6.68
CA ARG A 154 -7.57 -2.10 -6.55
C ARG A 154 -6.25 -2.10 -5.81
N VAL A 155 -5.19 -1.73 -6.52
CA VAL A 155 -3.82 -1.76 -6.00
C VAL A 155 -3.41 -0.36 -5.57
N LEU A 156 -2.94 -0.25 -4.34
CA LEU A 156 -2.43 0.98 -3.76
C LEU A 156 -0.96 0.80 -3.42
N ILE A 157 -0.10 1.61 -4.03
CA ILE A 157 1.34 1.56 -3.83
C ILE A 157 1.80 2.86 -3.20
N SER A 158 2.59 2.80 -2.14
CA SER A 158 3.32 3.95 -1.62
C SER A 158 4.83 3.73 -1.81
N SER A 159 5.53 4.81 -2.14
CA SER A 159 6.98 4.75 -2.31
C SER A 159 7.60 6.15 -2.25
N ARG A 160 8.91 6.24 -2.03
CA ARG A 160 9.69 7.40 -2.50
C ARG A 160 9.70 7.45 -4.03
N PRO A 161 9.85 8.65 -4.62
CA PRO A 161 9.99 8.82 -6.07
C PRO A 161 11.41 8.42 -6.53
N GLU A 162 11.82 7.17 -6.27
CA GLU A 162 13.06 6.59 -6.82
C GLU A 162 12.93 6.36 -8.33
N TRP A 163 14.03 6.04 -9.02
CA TRP A 163 14.06 6.04 -10.49
C TRP A 163 13.04 5.08 -11.09
N ALA A 164 12.88 3.87 -10.54
CA ALA A 164 11.92 2.89 -11.03
C ALA A 164 10.45 3.36 -10.91
N ILE A 165 10.12 4.03 -9.81
CA ILE A 165 8.77 4.56 -9.56
C ILE A 165 8.50 5.76 -10.46
N ARG A 166 9.46 6.69 -10.56
CA ARG A 166 9.34 7.87 -11.40
C ARG A 166 9.17 7.51 -12.87
N THR A 167 10.06 6.67 -13.41
CA THR A 167 10.01 6.29 -14.83
C THR A 167 8.76 5.48 -15.19
N ALA A 168 8.16 4.75 -14.24
CA ALA A 168 6.90 4.07 -14.45
C ALA A 168 5.70 5.03 -14.52
N LEU A 169 5.71 6.12 -13.75
CA LEU A 169 4.58 7.04 -13.56
C LEU A 169 4.66 8.34 -14.38
N GLU A 170 5.86 8.81 -14.75
CA GLU A 170 6.07 10.00 -15.59
C GLU A 170 5.55 9.78 -17.03
N PRO A 171 5.27 10.85 -17.80
CA PRO A 171 4.81 10.73 -19.18
C PRO A 171 5.69 9.81 -20.02
N GLY A 172 5.07 8.82 -20.68
CA GLY A 172 5.77 7.75 -21.41
C GLY A 172 6.06 6.49 -20.59
N GLY A 173 5.85 6.52 -19.28
CA GLY A 173 5.93 5.37 -18.39
C GLY A 173 4.75 4.39 -18.55
N HIS A 174 4.99 3.11 -18.28
CA HIS A 174 4.01 2.04 -18.50
C HIS A 174 2.83 2.04 -17.50
N LEU A 175 2.90 2.83 -16.42
CA LEU A 175 1.82 3.04 -15.46
C LEU A 175 1.14 4.41 -15.61
N HIS A 176 1.73 5.35 -16.38
CA HIS A 176 1.29 6.74 -16.46
C HIS A 176 -0.21 6.90 -16.75
N ALA A 177 -0.73 6.14 -17.72
CA ALA A 177 -2.13 6.25 -18.15
C ALA A 177 -3.13 5.53 -17.23
N VAL A 178 -2.66 4.63 -16.35
CA VAL A 178 -3.54 3.78 -15.52
C VAL A 178 -3.45 4.07 -14.03
N ALA A 179 -2.40 4.75 -13.59
CA ALA A 179 -2.20 5.12 -12.20
C ALA A 179 -2.87 6.46 -11.89
N TYR A 180 -3.64 6.51 -10.81
CA TYR A 180 -3.94 7.75 -10.12
C TYR A 180 -2.74 8.13 -9.24
N HIS A 181 -1.94 9.10 -9.70
CA HIS A 181 -0.71 9.49 -9.01
C HIS A 181 -0.95 10.64 -8.03
N ILE A 182 -0.78 10.37 -6.74
CA ILE A 182 -0.78 11.36 -5.66
C ILE A 182 0.67 11.66 -5.28
N GLN A 183 1.06 12.93 -5.41
CA GLN A 183 2.36 13.41 -4.96
C GLN A 183 2.19 14.16 -3.63
N LEU A 184 2.62 13.54 -2.54
CA LEU A 184 2.79 14.23 -1.27
C LEU A 184 4.02 15.11 -1.40
N SER A 185 3.80 16.40 -1.66
CA SER A 185 4.88 17.31 -2.03
C SER A 185 5.81 17.61 -0.87
N ASP A 186 7.11 17.66 -1.15
CA ASP A 186 8.13 18.14 -0.21
C ASP A 186 8.04 19.68 0.04
N LYS A 187 7.18 20.36 -0.72
CA LYS A 187 6.83 21.79 -0.56
C LYS A 187 5.58 22.00 0.31
N TYR A 188 4.91 20.93 0.71
CA TYR A 188 3.78 21.02 1.62
C TYR A 188 4.34 21.30 3.00
N ASP A 189 4.15 22.52 3.49
CA ASP A 189 4.46 22.85 4.85
C ASP A 189 3.48 22.14 5.79
N ALA A 190 3.86 20.93 6.22
CA ALA A 190 3.07 20.16 7.16
C ALA A 190 3.04 20.77 8.58
N SER A 191 3.70 21.91 8.81
CA SER A 191 3.76 22.54 10.15
C SER A 191 2.36 22.84 10.69
N SER A 192 1.40 23.23 9.86
CA SER A 192 0.01 23.43 10.31
C SER A 192 -0.61 22.13 10.84
N ASP A 193 -0.47 21.05 10.09
CA ASP A 193 -0.99 19.73 10.48
C ASP A 193 -0.24 19.17 11.70
N MET A 194 1.08 19.41 11.80
CA MET A 194 1.90 19.05 12.96
C MET A 194 1.43 19.74 14.22
N ARG A 195 1.21 21.08 14.16
CA ARG A 195 0.65 21.84 15.29
C ARG A 195 -0.68 21.26 15.72
N GLN A 196 -1.57 20.97 14.76
CA GLN A 196 -2.87 20.39 15.05
C GLN A 196 -2.76 18.98 15.67
N TYR A 197 -1.87 18.13 15.15
CA TYR A 197 -1.62 16.80 15.67
C TYR A 197 -1.07 16.84 17.10
N LEU A 198 0.01 17.60 17.34
CA LEU A 198 0.63 17.78 18.65
C LEU A 198 -0.38 18.30 19.66
N TRP A 199 -1.14 19.33 19.30
CA TRP A 199 -2.17 19.90 20.17
C TRP A 199 -3.17 18.84 20.60
N ARG A 200 -3.75 18.11 19.63
CA ARG A 200 -4.74 17.06 19.91
C ARG A 200 -4.17 15.94 20.78
N ARG A 201 -2.91 15.54 20.55
CA ARG A 201 -2.26 14.47 21.34
C ARG A 201 -1.92 14.95 22.74
N PHE A 202 -1.51 16.20 22.89
CA PHE A 202 -1.15 16.75 24.19
C PHE A 202 -2.38 16.99 25.06
N GLU A 203 -3.50 17.43 24.47
CA GLU A 203 -4.80 17.45 25.14
C GLU A 203 -5.24 16.05 25.62
N GLN A 204 -5.09 15.03 24.78
CA GLN A 204 -5.39 13.65 25.18
C GLN A 204 -4.53 13.18 26.37
N LEU A 205 -3.27 13.60 26.42
CA LEU A 205 -2.39 13.31 27.56
C LEU A 205 -2.79 14.11 28.81
N SER A 206 -3.19 15.38 28.68
CA SER A 206 -3.71 16.20 29.80
C SER A 206 -4.87 15.51 30.51
N LEU A 207 -5.79 14.91 29.74
CA LEU A 207 -6.93 14.18 30.28
C LEU A 207 -6.51 12.93 31.06
N ARG A 208 -5.40 12.27 30.67
CA ARG A 208 -4.88 11.07 31.34
C ARG A 208 -4.07 11.41 32.59
N THR A 209 -3.35 12.52 32.59
CA THR A 209 -2.50 12.96 33.71
C THR A 209 -3.24 13.83 34.71
N GLY A 210 -4.42 14.36 34.35
CA GLY A 210 -5.22 15.25 35.19
C GLY A 210 -4.62 16.66 35.32
N ASN A 211 -3.61 17.00 34.50
CA ASN A 211 -3.00 18.32 34.49
C ASN A 211 -3.30 19.00 33.15
N PRO A 212 -4.23 19.97 33.08
CA PRO A 212 -4.56 20.65 31.83
C PRO A 212 -3.52 21.67 31.37
N HIS A 213 -2.56 22.06 32.21
CA HIS A 213 -1.60 23.14 31.95
C HIS A 213 -0.16 22.65 31.78
N TRP A 214 0.04 21.36 31.49
CA TRP A 214 1.38 20.79 31.36
C TRP A 214 2.12 21.20 30.08
N PHE A 215 1.42 21.82 29.12
CA PHE A 215 1.98 22.33 27.88
C PHE A 215 1.36 23.69 27.50
N THR A 216 2.06 24.42 26.66
CA THR A 216 1.66 25.71 26.11
C THR A 216 1.71 25.69 24.58
N GLU A 217 1.10 26.70 23.95
CA GLU A 217 1.20 26.90 22.50
C GLU A 217 2.66 27.07 22.04
N SER A 218 3.51 27.69 22.86
CA SER A 218 4.93 27.85 22.57
C SER A 218 5.68 26.52 22.51
N ASP A 219 5.29 25.53 23.32
CA ASP A 219 5.89 24.19 23.29
C ASP A 219 5.53 23.48 21.99
N ILE A 220 4.27 23.61 21.55
CA ILE A 220 3.78 23.05 20.29
C ILE A 220 4.50 23.68 19.10
N GLU A 221 4.68 25.01 19.12
CA GLU A 221 5.39 25.72 18.06
C GLU A 221 6.84 25.28 17.96
N THR A 222 7.53 25.19 19.11
CA THR A 222 8.94 24.75 19.18
C THR A 222 9.10 23.35 18.60
N LEU A 223 8.19 22.43 18.91
CA LEU A 223 8.22 21.05 18.39
C LEU A 223 7.90 20.99 16.89
N ALA A 224 6.92 21.77 16.42
CA ALA A 224 6.58 21.83 14.99
C ALA A 224 7.73 22.42 14.15
N GLU A 225 8.37 23.49 14.64
CA GLU A 225 9.57 24.07 14.02
C GLU A 225 10.73 23.09 13.98
N ALA A 226 10.98 22.39 15.10
CA ALA A 226 12.01 21.34 15.17
C ALA A 226 11.77 20.21 14.16
N GLY A 227 10.50 19.90 13.86
CA GLY A 227 10.11 18.93 12.84
C GLY A 227 10.41 19.36 11.40
N SER A 228 10.68 20.64 11.13
CA SER A 228 11.05 21.19 9.82
C SER A 228 10.14 20.71 8.67
N GLY A 229 8.83 20.64 8.91
CA GLY A 229 7.84 20.18 7.94
C GLY A 229 7.83 18.67 7.65
N GLN A 230 8.64 17.87 8.35
CA GLN A 230 8.70 16.42 8.23
C GLN A 230 8.00 15.71 9.40
N PHE A 231 6.82 15.14 9.16
CA PHE A 231 5.97 14.52 10.20
C PHE A 231 6.63 13.37 10.95
N ALA A 232 7.69 12.75 10.41
CA ALA A 232 8.42 11.69 11.11
C ALA A 232 9.11 12.16 12.40
N TYR A 233 9.35 13.46 12.57
CA TYR A 233 10.06 14.01 13.73
C TYR A 233 9.15 14.61 14.80
N VAL A 234 7.83 14.44 14.66
CA VAL A 234 6.79 15.04 15.52
C VAL A 234 5.85 13.96 16.05
#